data_AF-A0A165P750-F1
#
_entry.id   AF-A0A165P750-F1
#
_cell.length_a   1.000
_cell.length_b   1.000
_cell.length_c   1.000
_cell.angle_alpha   90.00
_cell.angle_beta   90.00
_cell.angle_gamma   90.00
#
_symmetry.space_group_name_H-M   'P 1'
#
loop_
_entity.id
_entity.type
_entity.pdbx_description
1 polymer ?
#
loop_
_entity_poly.entity_id
_entity_poly.type
_entity_poly.pdbx_seq_one_letter_code
_entity_poly.pdbx_strand_id
1 'polypeptide(L)'
;MKKSLLVSAALSLSLAFSKLPFEDNQQIAEAASFNKINYGQDVIYQIMTDRFSDGNAANNPTGNLFSSDCSNLRKYCGGDWQGIINKINDGYLTNMGVTALWISQPVENVYTVLNDAAGTTAYHGYWGRDFKKTNPYFGSMTDFQNLVNTAHAKGIKVIIDFAPNHTSPASEDTPSYMENGKLYDNGTLVGGYTNDTKGLFHHNKGTNFSSIEDGIYRNLYDLADFNHHVGEAAVYGYNGSSSSPVIGQVGPVQAKPGNTLTINGDAFGSATGSVKIGTANAAVQFWSNDEIKVTVPAATAGSYQVTVTNSSGTASAGYGPIDLLSGSQSSVRFLINNAYTSPAVGNTEELGNWNTANICRSAGKKHLWKPSTLISLSLRSANGS
;
A
#
# COMPACT_ATOMS: atom_id res chain seq x y z
N MET A 1 -0.67 95.90 -29.87
CA MET A 1 -1.30 96.40 -28.61
C MET A 1 -1.25 95.28 -27.57
N LYS A 2 -0.88 95.61 -26.32
CA LYS A 2 -1.05 94.84 -25.06
C LYS A 2 -0.23 93.52 -24.95
N LYS A 3 0.84 93.46 -24.14
CA LYS A 3 0.95 93.33 -22.66
C LYS A 3 0.98 91.86 -22.16
N SER A 4 2.18 91.46 -21.70
CA SER A 4 2.54 90.78 -20.43
C SER A 4 2.07 89.35 -20.07
N LEU A 5 3.06 88.61 -19.51
CA LEU A 5 2.98 87.51 -18.52
C LEU A 5 2.42 86.17 -19.05
N LEU A 6 2.97 84.96 -18.78
CA LEU A 6 3.64 84.42 -17.60
C LEU A 6 4.43 83.16 -18.01
N VAL A 7 5.59 82.93 -17.37
CA VAL A 7 6.39 81.70 -17.46
C VAL A 7 5.76 80.63 -16.56
N SER A 8 5.60 79.41 -17.06
CA SER A 8 5.46 78.20 -16.24
C SER A 8 6.23 77.07 -16.90
N ALA A 9 7.35 76.70 -16.29
CA ALA A 9 8.17 75.57 -16.66
C ALA A 9 7.56 74.31 -16.03
N ALA A 10 7.08 73.39 -16.86
CA ALA A 10 6.78 72.01 -16.45
C ALA A 10 7.89 71.11 -17.00
N LEU A 11 8.71 70.60 -16.08
CA LEU A 11 9.82 69.69 -16.31
C LEU A 11 9.25 68.28 -16.56
N SER A 12 9.20 67.82 -17.82
CA SER A 12 8.85 66.43 -18.14
C SER A 12 10.09 65.54 -18.00
N LEU A 13 10.14 64.76 -16.93
CA LEU A 13 11.18 63.76 -16.68
C LEU A 13 10.91 62.51 -17.53
N SER A 14 11.68 62.31 -18.59
CA SER A 14 11.65 61.09 -19.39
C SER A 14 12.42 59.96 -18.68
N LEU A 15 11.70 59.01 -18.07
CA LEU A 15 12.29 57.77 -17.58
C LEU A 15 12.41 56.77 -18.73
N ALA A 16 13.63 56.58 -19.22
CA ALA A 16 13.98 55.50 -20.11
C ALA A 16 13.96 54.18 -19.35
N PHE A 17 12.98 53.32 -19.61
CA PHE A 17 12.99 51.93 -19.16
C PHE A 17 13.91 51.12 -20.07
N SER A 18 15.12 50.84 -19.60
CA SER A 18 15.97 49.80 -20.15
C SER A 18 15.29 48.44 -20.00
N LYS A 19 15.07 47.74 -21.12
CA LYS A 19 14.64 46.33 -21.14
C LYS A 19 15.71 45.49 -20.42
N LEU A 20 15.38 45.01 -19.23
CA LEU A 20 16.07 43.86 -18.64
C LEU A 20 15.55 42.59 -19.34
N PRO A 21 16.41 41.66 -19.78
CA PRO A 21 15.96 40.36 -20.23
C PRO A 21 15.37 39.63 -19.03
N PHE A 22 14.06 39.37 -19.07
CA PHE A 22 13.42 38.38 -18.22
C PHE A 22 13.90 37.02 -18.74
N GLU A 23 14.92 36.45 -18.11
CA GLU A 23 15.19 35.02 -18.27
C GLU A 23 14.03 34.27 -17.60
N ASP A 24 13.27 33.57 -18.43
CA ASP A 24 12.28 32.59 -17.99
C ASP A 24 13.04 31.42 -17.36
N ASN A 25 13.38 31.56 -16.07
CA ASN A 25 13.75 30.43 -15.24
C ASN A 25 12.48 29.59 -14.99
N GLN A 26 12.05 28.86 -16.02
CA GLN A 26 11.34 27.60 -15.79
C GLN A 26 12.35 26.63 -15.19
N GLN A 27 12.60 26.81 -13.89
CA GLN A 27 12.96 25.68 -13.04
C GLN A 27 11.71 24.82 -13.01
N ILE A 28 11.59 23.90 -13.97
CA ILE A 28 10.70 22.74 -13.85
C ILE A 28 11.13 22.12 -12.54
N ALA A 29 10.35 22.34 -11.48
CA ALA A 29 10.55 21.70 -10.20
C ALA A 29 10.60 20.21 -10.51
N GLU A 30 11.78 19.63 -10.35
CA GLU A 30 12.00 18.20 -10.35
C GLU A 30 10.88 17.62 -9.47
N ALA A 31 10.03 16.77 -10.07
CA ALA A 31 8.83 16.26 -9.42
C ALA A 31 9.21 15.85 -8.01
N ALA A 32 8.69 16.56 -7.00
CA ALA A 32 9.07 16.36 -5.61
C ALA A 32 9.02 14.85 -5.37
N SER A 33 10.19 14.25 -5.13
CA SER A 33 10.30 12.82 -4.93
C SER A 33 9.48 12.49 -3.69
N PHE A 34 8.25 12.02 -3.89
CA PHE A 34 7.42 11.59 -2.78
C PHE A 34 8.13 10.42 -2.11
N ASN A 35 8.47 10.58 -0.84
CA ASN A 35 8.86 9.45 -0.03
C ASN A 35 7.62 8.56 0.16
N LYS A 36 7.43 7.59 -0.74
CA LYS A 36 6.29 6.65 -0.74
C LYS A 36 6.35 5.63 0.40
N ILE A 37 7.45 5.65 1.13
CA ILE A 37 7.81 4.64 2.09
C ILE A 37 7.56 5.23 3.50
N ASN A 38 7.95 6.48 3.76
CA ASN A 38 7.75 7.15 5.05
C ASN A 38 6.55 8.11 5.08
N TYR A 39 5.73 8.02 6.14
CA TYR A 39 4.59 8.91 6.43
C TYR A 39 4.69 9.70 7.75
N GLY A 40 5.83 9.64 8.45
CA GLY A 40 5.98 10.23 9.79
C GLY A 40 5.94 11.76 9.86
N GLN A 41 6.03 12.44 8.71
CA GLN A 41 5.86 13.89 8.59
C GLN A 41 4.54 14.27 7.91
N ASP A 42 3.70 13.29 7.62
CA ASP A 42 2.45 13.50 6.90
C ASP A 42 1.26 13.65 7.85
N VAL A 43 0.31 14.49 7.44
CA VAL A 43 -1.03 14.54 8.02
C VAL A 43 -1.96 13.83 7.04
N ILE A 44 -2.44 12.64 7.45
CA ILE A 44 -3.34 11.82 6.65
C ILE A 44 -4.78 12.27 6.87
N TYR A 45 -5.50 12.51 5.79
CA TYR A 45 -6.95 12.70 5.78
C TYR A 45 -7.61 11.47 5.16
N GLN A 46 -8.32 10.70 5.98
CA GLN A 46 -9.03 9.50 5.52
C GLN A 46 -10.41 9.88 4.95
N ILE A 47 -10.69 9.40 3.74
CA ILE A 47 -11.88 9.69 2.96
C ILE A 47 -12.61 8.38 2.65
N MET A 48 -13.85 8.26 3.11
CA MET A 48 -14.80 7.31 2.52
C MET A 48 -15.35 7.93 1.24
N THR A 49 -14.91 7.44 0.08
CA THR A 49 -15.11 8.10 -1.23
C THR A 49 -16.57 8.47 -1.48
N ASP A 50 -17.49 7.53 -1.31
CA ASP A 50 -18.95 7.70 -1.51
C ASP A 50 -19.60 8.80 -0.65
N ARG A 51 -18.95 9.22 0.44
CA ARG A 51 -19.51 10.14 1.44
C ARG A 51 -18.86 11.51 1.48
N PHE A 52 -17.89 11.76 0.62
CA PHE A 52 -17.09 12.97 0.69
C PHE A 52 -17.65 14.10 -0.16
N SER A 53 -17.71 13.91 -1.48
CA SER A 53 -18.25 14.88 -2.42
C SER A 53 -18.58 14.20 -3.73
N ASP A 54 -19.78 14.42 -4.26
CA ASP A 54 -20.17 14.05 -5.63
C ASP A 54 -19.61 15.12 -6.57
N GLY A 55 -18.61 14.77 -7.38
CA GLY A 55 -18.02 15.65 -8.38
C GLY A 55 -18.47 15.35 -9.82
N ASN A 56 -19.05 14.18 -10.07
CA ASN A 56 -19.54 13.76 -11.37
C ASN A 56 -20.82 12.92 -11.23
N ALA A 57 -21.96 13.59 -11.09
CA ALA A 57 -23.26 12.94 -10.99
C ALA A 57 -23.64 11.99 -12.15
N ALA A 58 -22.93 12.02 -13.29
CA ALA A 58 -23.17 11.10 -14.40
C ALA A 58 -22.66 9.67 -14.13
N ASN A 59 -21.74 9.47 -13.18
CA ASN A 59 -21.28 8.14 -12.75
C ASN A 59 -22.13 7.57 -11.60
N ASN A 60 -23.13 8.31 -11.10
CA ASN A 60 -23.95 7.85 -9.98
C ASN A 60 -24.71 6.56 -10.33
N PRO A 61 -24.83 5.62 -9.38
CA PRO A 61 -25.66 4.45 -9.56
C PRO A 61 -27.14 4.85 -9.70
N THR A 62 -27.94 3.93 -10.23
CA THR A 62 -29.39 4.14 -10.40
C THR A 62 -30.20 3.07 -9.67
N GLY A 63 -31.50 3.33 -9.50
CA GLY A 63 -32.42 2.42 -8.86
C GLY A 63 -32.05 2.13 -7.40
N ASN A 64 -32.19 0.87 -6.98
CA ASN A 64 -32.05 0.47 -5.58
C ASN A 64 -30.62 0.57 -5.02
N LEU A 65 -29.62 0.86 -5.86
CA LEU A 65 -28.24 1.06 -5.42
C LEU A 65 -28.00 2.45 -4.82
N PHE A 66 -28.85 3.43 -5.15
CA PHE A 66 -28.57 4.85 -4.89
C PHE A 66 -29.57 5.47 -3.90
N SER A 67 -29.06 6.30 -2.99
CA SER A 67 -29.84 7.19 -2.13
C SER A 67 -29.41 8.62 -2.46
N SER A 68 -30.16 9.28 -3.36
CA SER A 68 -29.79 10.61 -3.89
C SER A 68 -29.68 11.72 -2.85
N ASP A 69 -30.37 11.57 -1.72
CA ASP A 69 -30.34 12.48 -0.58
C ASP A 69 -29.43 11.98 0.56
N CYS A 70 -28.74 10.85 0.35
CA CYS A 70 -27.97 10.12 1.35
C CYS A 70 -28.75 9.81 2.65
N SER A 71 -30.09 9.75 2.61
CA SER A 71 -30.91 9.41 3.78
C SER A 71 -30.75 7.95 4.19
N ASN A 72 -30.50 7.05 3.24
CA ASN A 72 -30.13 5.68 3.51
C ASN A 72 -28.61 5.47 3.42
N LEU A 73 -27.95 5.54 4.57
CA LEU A 73 -26.49 5.37 4.72
C LEU A 73 -25.95 3.97 4.38
N ARG A 74 -26.81 3.02 3.99
CA ARG A 74 -26.42 1.68 3.50
C ARG A 74 -26.36 1.62 1.97
N LYS A 75 -26.77 2.68 1.27
CA LYS A 75 -26.71 2.82 -0.20
C LYS A 75 -25.55 3.72 -0.62
N TYR A 76 -25.25 3.75 -1.92
CA TYR A 76 -24.37 4.77 -2.49
C TYR A 76 -25.03 6.14 -2.38
N CYS A 77 -24.24 7.15 -2.04
CA CYS A 77 -24.64 8.56 -1.93
C CYS A 77 -24.04 9.43 -3.05
N GLY A 78 -23.08 8.90 -3.83
CA GLY A 78 -22.59 9.53 -5.06
C GLY A 78 -21.23 10.22 -4.94
N GLY A 79 -20.57 10.13 -3.80
CA GLY A 79 -19.21 10.65 -3.68
C GLY A 79 -18.21 9.89 -4.57
N ASP A 80 -17.32 10.63 -5.24
CA ASP A 80 -16.44 10.07 -6.27
C ASP A 80 -15.06 10.75 -6.31
N TRP A 81 -14.18 10.26 -7.19
CA TRP A 81 -12.81 10.80 -7.30
C TRP A 81 -12.77 12.21 -7.86
N GLN A 82 -13.75 12.60 -8.69
CA GLN A 82 -13.86 13.97 -9.18
C GLN A 82 -14.18 14.94 -8.02
N GLY A 83 -15.01 14.51 -7.06
CA GLY A 83 -15.28 15.28 -5.86
C GLY A 83 -14.03 15.50 -5.03
N ILE A 84 -13.19 14.48 -4.86
CA ILE A 84 -11.90 14.62 -4.17
C ILE A 84 -10.98 15.60 -4.91
N ILE A 85 -10.85 15.46 -6.24
CA ILE A 85 -10.10 16.39 -7.11
C ILE A 85 -10.57 17.84 -6.90
N ASN A 86 -11.88 18.06 -6.85
CA ASN A 86 -12.46 19.40 -6.64
C ASN A 86 -12.02 19.99 -5.29
N LYS A 87 -12.01 19.20 -4.20
CA LYS A 87 -11.59 19.65 -2.85
C LYS A 87 -10.08 19.81 -2.68
N ILE A 88 -9.27 19.19 -3.55
CA ILE A 88 -7.84 19.49 -3.65
C ILE A 88 -7.65 20.85 -4.34
N ASN A 89 -8.35 21.06 -5.46
CA ASN A 89 -8.18 22.24 -6.31
C ASN A 89 -8.76 23.53 -5.71
N ASP A 90 -9.90 23.44 -5.01
CA ASP A 90 -10.51 24.60 -4.31
C ASP A 90 -9.80 24.98 -3.01
N GLY A 91 -8.79 24.19 -2.63
CA GLY A 91 -7.92 24.42 -1.50
C GLY A 91 -8.45 23.92 -0.16
N TYR A 92 -9.61 23.27 -0.09
CA TYR A 92 -10.14 22.73 1.17
C TYR A 92 -9.15 21.78 1.85
N LEU A 93 -8.57 20.84 1.09
CA LEU A 93 -7.59 19.88 1.63
C LEU A 93 -6.21 20.53 1.81
N THR A 94 -5.74 21.34 0.86
CA THR A 94 -4.40 21.94 0.93
C THR A 94 -4.28 23.01 2.02
N ASN A 95 -5.30 23.86 2.19
CA ASN A 95 -5.28 24.93 3.19
C ASN A 95 -5.44 24.40 4.62
N MET A 96 -5.99 23.18 4.76
CA MET A 96 -6.01 22.45 6.02
C MET A 96 -4.61 21.90 6.40
N GLY A 97 -3.67 21.86 5.47
CA GLY A 97 -2.33 21.31 5.67
C GLY A 97 -2.25 19.79 5.51
N VAL A 98 -3.23 19.17 4.84
CA VAL A 98 -3.20 17.73 4.53
C VAL A 98 -2.09 17.44 3.51
N THR A 99 -1.29 16.40 3.78
CA THR A 99 -0.18 15.98 2.91
C THR A 99 -0.33 14.53 2.41
N ALA A 100 -1.34 13.81 2.88
CA ALA A 100 -1.69 12.49 2.39
C ALA A 100 -3.21 12.25 2.44
N LEU A 101 -3.76 11.62 1.41
CA LEU A 101 -5.14 11.13 1.40
C LEU A 101 -5.14 9.62 1.56
N TRP A 102 -6.02 9.09 2.40
CA TRP A 102 -6.34 7.68 2.44
C TRP A 102 -7.76 7.48 1.95
N ILE A 103 -7.94 6.89 0.78
CA ILE A 103 -9.24 6.70 0.14
C ILE A 103 -9.72 5.25 0.25
N SER A 104 -11.03 5.05 0.12
CA SER A 104 -11.65 3.72 -0.01
C SER A 104 -11.03 2.91 -1.15
N GLN A 105 -11.17 1.58 -1.08
CA GLN A 105 -10.57 0.67 -2.04
C GLN A 105 -11.10 0.97 -3.46
N PRO A 106 -10.21 1.13 -4.46
CA PRO A 106 -10.60 1.63 -5.78
C PRO A 106 -11.16 0.56 -6.72
N VAL A 107 -11.18 -0.71 -6.30
CA VAL A 107 -11.46 -1.86 -7.18
C VAL A 107 -12.95 -1.98 -7.54
N GLU A 108 -13.25 -2.71 -8.62
CA GLU A 108 -14.62 -3.01 -9.01
C GLU A 108 -15.32 -3.85 -7.92
N ASN A 109 -16.47 -3.38 -7.46
CA ASN A 109 -17.29 -4.04 -6.45
C ASN A 109 -18.55 -4.66 -7.04
N VAL A 110 -19.19 -5.55 -6.27
CA VAL A 110 -20.49 -6.11 -6.62
C VAL A 110 -21.54 -5.02 -6.83
N TYR A 111 -22.42 -5.27 -7.79
CA TYR A 111 -23.52 -4.40 -8.22
C TYR A 111 -24.87 -4.81 -7.61
N THR A 112 -24.90 -5.92 -6.87
CA THR A 112 -26.12 -6.43 -6.24
C THR A 112 -26.39 -5.76 -4.90
N VAL A 113 -27.66 -5.51 -4.60
CA VAL A 113 -28.12 -5.00 -3.30
C VAL A 113 -28.35 -6.18 -2.37
N LEU A 114 -27.78 -6.13 -1.18
CA LEU A 114 -27.99 -7.12 -0.13
C LEU A 114 -29.47 -7.18 0.25
N ASN A 115 -30.00 -8.39 0.37
CA ASN A 115 -31.39 -8.61 0.79
C ASN A 115 -31.53 -8.51 2.32
N ASP A 116 -31.07 -7.40 2.89
CA ASP A 116 -31.32 -7.01 4.27
C ASP A 116 -32.38 -5.90 4.32
N ALA A 117 -32.85 -5.56 5.53
CA ALA A 117 -33.91 -4.56 5.69
C ALA A 117 -33.54 -3.17 5.14
N ALA A 118 -32.25 -2.86 5.06
CA ALA A 118 -31.76 -1.56 4.58
C ALA A 118 -31.47 -1.54 3.06
N GLY A 119 -31.39 -2.71 2.42
CA GLY A 119 -30.90 -2.84 1.05
C GLY A 119 -29.46 -2.36 0.94
N THR A 120 -28.55 -2.99 1.68
CA THR A 120 -27.13 -2.60 1.76
C THR A 120 -26.41 -2.81 0.43
N THR A 121 -25.51 -1.88 0.10
CA THR A 121 -24.74 -1.87 -1.15
C THR A 121 -23.25 -1.86 -0.86
N ALA A 122 -22.43 -2.06 -1.89
CA ALA A 122 -20.98 -2.08 -1.79
C ALA A 122 -20.31 -0.68 -1.70
N TYR A 123 -21.05 0.35 -1.27
CA TYR A 123 -20.62 1.77 -1.25
C TYR A 123 -19.29 2.03 -0.57
N HIS A 124 -18.92 1.18 0.39
CA HIS A 124 -17.72 1.31 1.19
C HIS A 124 -16.43 0.85 0.48
N GLY A 125 -16.54 0.13 -0.64
CA GLY A 125 -15.36 -0.34 -1.39
C GLY A 125 -14.84 -1.73 -1.02
N TYR A 126 -15.36 -2.39 0.01
CA TYR A 126 -14.80 -3.67 0.52
C TYR A 126 -15.41 -4.96 -0.05
N TRP A 127 -16.35 -4.90 -0.99
CA TRP A 127 -16.95 -6.09 -1.61
C TRP A 127 -16.45 -6.26 -3.05
N GLY A 128 -15.15 -6.45 -3.18
CA GLY A 128 -14.45 -6.54 -4.45
C GLY A 128 -14.87 -7.75 -5.28
N ARG A 129 -15.03 -7.55 -6.58
CA ARG A 129 -15.29 -8.61 -7.58
C ARG A 129 -14.21 -8.69 -8.66
N ASP A 130 -13.57 -7.58 -9.01
CA ASP A 130 -12.47 -7.53 -9.97
C ASP A 130 -11.39 -6.55 -9.49
N PHE A 131 -10.29 -7.08 -8.99
CA PHE A 131 -9.20 -6.31 -8.40
C PHE A 131 -8.32 -5.61 -9.47
N LYS A 132 -8.59 -5.83 -10.77
CA LYS A 132 -7.88 -5.21 -11.89
C LYS A 132 -8.68 -4.10 -12.59
N LYS A 133 -9.92 -3.85 -12.16
CA LYS A 133 -10.81 -2.80 -12.69
C LYS A 133 -11.19 -1.82 -11.59
N THR A 134 -11.62 -0.62 -11.99
CA THR A 134 -12.08 0.40 -11.04
C THR A 134 -13.55 0.21 -10.66
N ASN A 135 -13.96 0.73 -9.50
CA ASN A 135 -15.37 0.93 -9.18
C ASN A 135 -15.93 2.03 -10.11
N PRO A 136 -16.88 1.71 -11.02
CA PRO A 136 -17.37 2.70 -11.97
C PRO A 136 -18.13 3.85 -11.31
N TYR A 137 -18.64 3.66 -10.10
CA TYR A 137 -19.32 4.70 -9.33
C TYR A 137 -18.35 5.67 -8.65
N PHE A 138 -17.06 5.32 -8.54
CA PHE A 138 -16.02 6.26 -8.11
C PHE A 138 -15.31 6.91 -9.31
N GLY A 139 -15.22 6.20 -10.43
CA GLY A 139 -14.70 6.71 -11.69
C GLY A 139 -14.00 5.67 -12.56
N SER A 140 -13.55 6.12 -13.73
CA SER A 140 -12.71 5.34 -14.64
C SER A 140 -11.26 5.27 -14.17
N MET A 141 -10.44 4.41 -14.79
CA MET A 141 -8.99 4.40 -14.55
C MET A 141 -8.35 5.75 -14.91
N THR A 142 -8.89 6.48 -15.90
CA THR A 142 -8.45 7.84 -16.23
C THR A 142 -8.74 8.81 -15.09
N ASP A 143 -9.92 8.72 -14.47
CA ASP A 143 -10.29 9.56 -13.32
C ASP A 143 -9.40 9.27 -12.11
N PHE A 144 -9.07 8.00 -11.87
CA PHE A 144 -8.12 7.61 -10.82
C PHE A 144 -6.73 8.21 -11.05
N GLN A 145 -6.22 8.12 -12.29
CA GLN A 145 -4.94 8.71 -12.66
C GLN A 145 -4.96 10.24 -12.49
N ASN A 146 -6.07 10.88 -12.83
CA ASN A 146 -6.27 12.31 -12.64
C ASN A 146 -6.27 12.70 -11.16
N LEU A 147 -6.88 11.89 -10.28
CA LEU A 147 -6.85 12.10 -8.83
C LEU A 147 -5.41 12.04 -8.31
N VAL A 148 -4.68 10.98 -8.65
CA VAL A 148 -3.28 10.79 -8.23
C VAL A 148 -2.41 11.93 -8.74
N ASN A 149 -2.55 12.32 -10.01
CA ASN A 149 -1.79 13.42 -10.59
C ASN A 149 -2.11 14.77 -9.92
N THR A 150 -3.39 15.03 -9.64
CA THR A 150 -3.83 16.27 -8.97
C THR A 150 -3.29 16.34 -7.55
N ALA A 151 -3.37 15.25 -6.79
CA ALA A 151 -2.80 15.16 -5.45
C ALA A 151 -1.28 15.38 -5.47
N HIS A 152 -0.57 14.66 -6.35
CA HIS A 152 0.88 14.79 -6.50
C HIS A 152 1.31 16.20 -6.92
N ALA A 153 0.57 16.87 -7.80
CA ALA A 153 0.85 18.26 -8.19
C ALA A 153 0.73 19.26 -7.02
N LYS A 154 0.08 18.85 -5.92
CA LYS A 154 -0.08 19.64 -4.69
C LYS A 154 0.77 19.13 -3.51
N GLY A 155 1.69 18.20 -3.74
CA GLY A 155 2.49 17.63 -2.65
C GLY A 155 1.71 16.67 -1.75
N ILE A 156 0.60 16.10 -2.24
CA ILE A 156 -0.27 15.20 -1.47
C ILE A 156 -0.08 13.75 -1.94
N LYS A 157 0.24 12.84 -1.01
CA LYS A 157 0.32 11.38 -1.26
C LYS A 157 -1.08 10.76 -1.34
N VAL A 158 -1.20 9.60 -2.00
CA VAL A 158 -2.45 8.83 -2.06
C VAL A 158 -2.21 7.40 -1.56
N ILE A 159 -2.86 7.07 -0.44
CA ILE A 159 -3.00 5.73 0.13
C ILE A 159 -4.36 5.19 -0.30
N ILE A 160 -4.41 3.92 -0.69
CA ILE A 160 -5.66 3.21 -0.97
C ILE A 160 -5.88 2.12 0.08
N ASP A 161 -7.15 1.88 0.42
CA ASP A 161 -7.51 0.60 1.00
C ASP A 161 -7.26 -0.53 0.00
N PHE A 162 -6.87 -1.68 0.53
CA PHE A 162 -6.78 -2.92 -0.21
C PHE A 162 -7.24 -4.05 0.71
N ALA A 163 -8.36 -4.69 0.38
CA ALA A 163 -8.90 -5.81 1.16
C ALA A 163 -8.59 -7.13 0.44
N PRO A 164 -7.41 -7.72 0.64
CA PRO A 164 -7.06 -8.98 -0.02
C PRO A 164 -7.78 -10.16 0.63
N ASN A 165 -8.45 -10.01 1.79
CA ASN A 165 -9.02 -11.11 2.56
C ASN A 165 -10.12 -11.88 1.83
N HIS A 166 -11.04 -11.17 1.17
CA HIS A 166 -12.27 -11.72 0.62
C HIS A 166 -12.70 -11.02 -0.67
N THR A 167 -13.67 -11.60 -1.38
CA THR A 167 -14.41 -10.92 -2.46
C THR A 167 -15.64 -10.19 -1.92
N SER A 168 -16.79 -10.87 -1.81
CA SER A 168 -18.07 -10.28 -1.44
C SER A 168 -18.92 -11.27 -0.62
N PRO A 169 -20.05 -10.84 -0.04
CA PRO A 169 -20.97 -11.77 0.62
C PRO A 169 -21.39 -12.90 -0.32
N ALA A 170 -21.41 -14.11 0.22
CA ALA A 170 -21.79 -15.34 -0.47
C ALA A 170 -22.50 -16.28 0.50
N SER A 171 -23.17 -17.30 -0.04
CA SER A 171 -23.80 -18.34 0.77
C SER A 171 -23.42 -19.69 0.19
N GLU A 172 -22.97 -20.61 1.05
CA GLU A 172 -22.65 -21.99 0.65
C GLU A 172 -23.90 -22.71 0.13
N ASP A 173 -25.04 -22.46 0.77
CA ASP A 173 -26.29 -23.16 0.49
C ASP A 173 -27.13 -22.47 -0.61
N THR A 174 -26.88 -21.18 -0.87
CA THR A 174 -27.70 -20.36 -1.77
C THR A 174 -26.84 -19.68 -2.85
N PRO A 175 -26.58 -20.35 -3.99
CA PRO A 175 -25.78 -19.80 -5.10
C PRO A 175 -26.34 -18.51 -5.72
N SER A 176 -27.61 -18.20 -5.49
CA SER A 176 -28.26 -16.95 -5.94
C SER A 176 -28.12 -15.79 -4.95
N TYR A 177 -27.52 -16.03 -3.78
CA TYR A 177 -27.28 -14.99 -2.79
C TYR A 177 -26.19 -14.04 -3.29
N MET A 178 -26.54 -12.77 -3.42
CA MET A 178 -25.67 -11.74 -3.98
C MET A 178 -25.11 -12.16 -5.33
N GLU A 179 -23.81 -11.94 -5.58
CA GLU A 179 -23.12 -12.39 -6.77
C GLU A 179 -22.33 -13.68 -6.52
N ASN A 180 -22.65 -14.43 -5.47
CA ASN A 180 -21.99 -15.70 -5.13
C ASN A 180 -20.46 -15.57 -4.99
N GLY A 181 -19.98 -14.48 -4.39
CA GLY A 181 -18.55 -14.23 -4.19
C GLY A 181 -17.70 -14.24 -5.47
N LYS A 182 -18.31 -14.01 -6.65
CA LYS A 182 -17.62 -14.18 -7.93
C LYS A 182 -16.38 -13.30 -8.04
N LEU A 183 -15.28 -13.94 -8.44
CA LEU A 183 -14.01 -13.30 -8.74
C LEU A 183 -13.81 -13.22 -10.25
N TYR A 184 -13.39 -12.05 -10.71
CA TYR A 184 -13.02 -11.79 -12.09
C TYR A 184 -11.55 -11.38 -12.17
N ASP A 185 -10.93 -11.74 -13.29
CA ASP A 185 -9.61 -11.29 -13.72
C ASP A 185 -9.81 -10.42 -14.96
N ASN A 186 -9.82 -9.10 -14.75
CA ASN A 186 -9.94 -8.10 -15.81
C ASN A 186 -11.12 -8.37 -16.78
N GLY A 187 -12.30 -8.57 -16.20
CA GLY A 187 -13.56 -8.88 -16.89
C GLY A 187 -13.80 -10.37 -17.15
N THR A 188 -12.81 -11.24 -16.97
CA THR A 188 -12.95 -12.69 -17.19
C THR A 188 -13.32 -13.39 -15.89
N LEU A 189 -14.44 -14.13 -15.85
CA LEU A 189 -14.85 -14.87 -14.65
C LEU A 189 -13.82 -15.95 -14.30
N VAL A 190 -13.26 -15.88 -13.09
CA VAL A 190 -12.32 -16.88 -12.56
C VAL A 190 -13.07 -18.01 -11.88
N GLY A 191 -14.07 -17.67 -11.06
CA GLY A 191 -14.87 -18.61 -10.27
C GLY A 191 -15.86 -17.90 -9.34
N GLY A 192 -16.69 -18.68 -8.65
CA GLY A 192 -17.60 -18.21 -7.60
C GLY A 192 -17.67 -19.21 -6.46
N TYR A 193 -18.18 -18.78 -5.31
CA TYR A 193 -18.06 -19.49 -4.04
C TYR A 193 -18.64 -20.91 -4.09
N THR A 194 -19.91 -21.10 -4.44
CA THR A 194 -20.53 -22.45 -4.37
C THR A 194 -20.00 -23.47 -5.39
N ASN A 195 -19.32 -23.03 -6.45
CA ASN A 195 -18.76 -23.91 -7.51
C ASN A 195 -17.24 -23.73 -7.63
N ASP A 196 -16.58 -23.55 -6.48
CA ASP A 196 -15.15 -23.27 -6.39
C ASP A 196 -14.28 -24.50 -6.68
N THR A 197 -14.31 -24.96 -7.93
CA THR A 197 -13.51 -26.09 -8.43
C THR A 197 -12.00 -25.82 -8.41
N LYS A 198 -11.59 -24.55 -8.26
CA LYS A 198 -10.19 -24.10 -8.25
C LYS A 198 -9.65 -23.90 -6.83
N GLY A 199 -10.46 -24.08 -5.79
CA GLY A 199 -10.04 -23.92 -4.38
C GLY A 199 -9.62 -22.49 -4.04
N LEU A 200 -10.27 -21.51 -4.65
CA LEU A 200 -10.04 -20.07 -4.48
C LEU A 200 -10.48 -19.57 -3.10
N PHE A 201 -11.48 -20.21 -2.49
CA PHE A 201 -12.13 -19.75 -1.26
C PHE A 201 -12.07 -20.80 -0.15
N HIS A 202 -12.10 -20.32 1.10
CA HIS A 202 -12.36 -21.17 2.25
C HIS A 202 -13.86 -21.47 2.39
N HIS A 203 -14.21 -22.74 2.58
CA HIS A 203 -15.60 -23.20 2.78
C HIS A 203 -15.88 -23.51 4.26
N ASN A 204 -15.64 -22.54 5.13
CA ASN A 204 -15.72 -22.73 6.59
C ASN A 204 -17.03 -22.20 7.20
N LYS A 205 -18.01 -21.82 6.37
CA LYS A 205 -19.26 -21.11 6.75
C LYS A 205 -18.98 -19.75 7.40
N GLY A 206 -19.96 -18.83 7.47
CA GLY A 206 -19.73 -17.53 8.12
C GLY A 206 -19.76 -17.59 9.64
N THR A 207 -18.99 -16.70 10.26
CA THR A 207 -18.96 -16.51 11.71
C THR A 207 -20.28 -15.90 12.22
N ASN A 208 -20.73 -16.38 13.37
CA ASN A 208 -21.82 -15.82 14.17
C ASN A 208 -21.33 -15.22 15.51
N PHE A 209 -20.00 -15.19 15.73
CA PHE A 209 -19.31 -14.66 16.92
C PHE A 209 -19.78 -15.27 18.25
N SER A 210 -20.40 -16.46 18.23
CA SER A 210 -20.89 -17.12 19.45
C SER A 210 -19.77 -17.72 20.31
N SER A 211 -18.58 -17.90 19.74
CA SER A 211 -17.37 -18.28 20.47
C SER A 211 -16.11 -17.63 19.87
N ILE A 212 -15.00 -17.68 20.61
CA ILE A 212 -13.70 -17.21 20.13
C ILE A 212 -13.22 -18.06 18.95
N GLU A 213 -13.46 -19.37 19.00
CA GLU A 213 -13.14 -20.31 17.93
C GLU A 213 -13.93 -19.99 16.65
N ASP A 214 -15.20 -19.60 16.79
CA ASP A 214 -16.05 -19.20 15.67
C ASP A 214 -15.46 -17.98 14.93
N GLY A 215 -14.93 -17.00 15.67
CA GLY A 215 -14.22 -15.84 15.09
C GLY A 215 -12.81 -16.11 14.56
N ILE A 216 -12.22 -17.29 14.85
CA ILE A 216 -10.88 -17.67 14.38
C ILE A 216 -10.95 -18.53 13.12
N TYR A 217 -11.91 -19.45 13.02
CA TYR A 217 -11.89 -20.50 12.00
C TYR A 217 -12.92 -20.33 10.88
N ARG A 218 -13.93 -19.47 11.08
CA ARG A 218 -15.02 -19.28 10.10
C ARG A 218 -14.82 -18.03 9.27
N ASN A 219 -15.51 -17.97 8.14
CA ASN A 219 -15.41 -16.84 7.22
C ASN A 219 -15.98 -15.58 7.88
N LEU A 220 -15.34 -14.44 7.66
CA LEU A 220 -15.78 -13.17 8.25
C LEU A 220 -17.15 -12.77 7.68
N TYR A 221 -18.21 -12.72 8.50
CA TYR A 221 -19.56 -12.27 8.12
C TYR A 221 -20.11 -12.85 6.79
N ASP A 222 -19.94 -14.16 6.56
CA ASP A 222 -20.37 -14.84 5.33
C ASP A 222 -19.75 -14.24 4.03
N LEU A 223 -18.59 -13.61 4.15
CA LEU A 223 -17.79 -13.18 3.00
C LEU A 223 -17.07 -14.40 2.39
N ALA A 224 -16.91 -14.38 1.07
CA ALA A 224 -16.10 -15.37 0.38
C ALA A 224 -14.61 -15.05 0.60
N ASP A 225 -14.08 -15.55 1.70
CA ASP A 225 -12.68 -15.40 2.10
C ASP A 225 -11.77 -16.20 1.17
N PHE A 226 -10.75 -15.55 0.60
CA PHE A 226 -9.78 -16.22 -0.25
C PHE A 226 -9.00 -17.27 0.53
N ASN A 227 -8.49 -18.26 -0.17
CA ASN A 227 -7.55 -19.20 0.37
C ASN A 227 -6.12 -18.63 0.31
N HIS A 228 -5.76 -17.80 1.29
CA HIS A 228 -4.54 -16.94 1.38
C HIS A 228 -3.18 -17.65 1.39
N HIS A 229 -3.08 -18.89 0.92
CA HIS A 229 -1.79 -19.57 0.78
C HIS A 229 -0.90 -18.99 -0.34
N VAL A 230 -1.10 -17.74 -0.79
CA VAL A 230 -0.26 -17.13 -1.82
C VAL A 230 -0.25 -15.60 -1.70
N GLY A 231 0.86 -15.04 -1.19
CA GLY A 231 1.21 -13.63 -1.40
C GLY A 231 1.48 -12.80 -0.13
N GLU A 232 2.61 -12.11 -0.13
CA GLU A 232 3.04 -11.18 0.93
C GLU A 232 2.77 -9.73 0.47
N ALA A 233 2.37 -8.85 1.39
CA ALA A 233 2.28 -7.40 1.17
C ALA A 233 2.86 -6.64 2.37
N ALA A 234 3.68 -5.61 2.13
CA ALA A 234 4.30 -4.79 3.17
C ALA A 234 4.48 -3.32 2.72
N VAL A 235 4.26 -2.36 3.64
CA VAL A 235 4.52 -0.92 3.49
C VAL A 235 4.97 -0.35 4.86
N TYR A 236 6.07 0.41 4.94
CA TYR A 236 6.58 1.06 6.19
C TYR A 236 7.49 2.27 5.89
N GLY A 237 7.70 3.21 6.83
CA GLY A 237 8.83 4.18 6.90
C GLY A 237 8.82 5.29 7.98
N TYR A 238 10.01 5.88 8.26
CA TYR A 238 10.42 6.78 9.38
C TYR A 238 11.20 8.04 8.91
N ASN A 239 11.17 9.22 9.61
CA ASN A 239 12.34 10.14 9.65
C ASN A 239 12.41 11.22 10.78
N GLY A 240 13.64 11.55 11.17
CA GLY A 240 14.11 12.80 11.78
C GLY A 240 15.48 13.19 11.20
N SER A 241 15.83 14.48 11.14
CA SER A 241 17.05 14.98 10.47
C SER A 241 18.33 14.78 11.29
N SER A 242 19.43 14.37 10.65
CA SER A 242 20.72 14.07 11.31
C SER A 242 21.91 14.66 10.56
N SER A 243 22.98 15.02 11.28
CA SER A 243 24.27 15.45 10.69
C SER A 243 25.23 14.30 10.36
N SER A 244 24.84 13.07 10.70
CA SER A 244 25.58 11.83 10.46
C SER A 244 24.65 10.81 9.80
N PRO A 245 25.16 9.91 8.94
CA PRO A 245 24.32 8.97 8.20
C PRO A 245 23.45 8.15 9.16
N VAL A 246 22.15 8.25 9.00
CA VAL A 246 21.16 7.51 9.80
C VAL A 246 20.27 6.74 8.84
N ILE A 247 20.19 5.44 9.05
CA ILE A 247 19.22 4.61 8.34
C ILE A 247 17.89 4.74 9.08
N GLY A 248 16.90 5.31 8.41
CA GLY A 248 15.53 5.35 8.89
C GLY A 248 14.79 4.04 8.61
N GLN A 249 15.09 3.42 7.47
CA GLN A 249 14.46 2.18 7.07
C GLN A 249 15.22 1.41 5.99
N VAL A 250 15.01 0.10 5.96
CA VAL A 250 15.35 -0.77 4.84
C VAL A 250 14.13 -1.57 4.40
N GLY A 251 13.88 -1.65 3.09
CA GLY A 251 12.80 -2.42 2.50
C GLY A 251 13.21 -3.13 1.19
N PRO A 252 12.65 -4.32 0.91
CA PRO A 252 11.81 -5.14 1.79
C PRO A 252 12.58 -5.70 3.01
N VAL A 253 11.88 -5.98 4.11
CA VAL A 253 12.48 -6.58 5.33
C VAL A 253 12.79 -8.06 5.19
N GLN A 254 12.32 -8.69 4.10
CA GLN A 254 12.71 -10.02 3.66
C GLN A 254 13.18 -9.95 2.21
N ALA A 255 14.34 -10.55 1.90
CA ALA A 255 14.89 -10.52 0.55
C ALA A 255 15.77 -11.73 0.26
N LYS A 256 15.88 -12.15 -1.00
CA LYS A 256 16.87 -13.16 -1.43
C LYS A 256 18.07 -12.49 -2.10
N PRO A 257 19.23 -13.17 -2.21
CA PRO A 257 20.35 -12.69 -3.01
C PRO A 257 19.94 -12.26 -4.42
N GLY A 258 20.46 -11.11 -4.87
CA GLY A 258 20.11 -10.50 -6.15
C GLY A 258 18.89 -9.57 -6.13
N ASN A 259 18.04 -9.61 -5.10
CA ASN A 259 16.98 -8.61 -4.94
C ASN A 259 17.58 -7.22 -4.72
N THR A 260 16.79 -6.19 -5.03
CA THR A 260 17.12 -4.81 -4.69
C THR A 260 16.55 -4.46 -3.32
N LEU A 261 17.42 -4.04 -2.39
CA LEU A 261 17.01 -3.38 -1.15
C LEU A 261 17.08 -1.87 -1.33
N THR A 262 16.01 -1.20 -0.90
CA THR A 262 15.95 0.26 -0.80
C THR A 262 16.17 0.65 0.66
N ILE A 263 17.14 1.52 0.90
CA ILE A 263 17.54 2.02 2.19
C ILE A 263 17.21 3.50 2.20
N ASN A 264 16.30 3.90 3.08
CA ASN A 264 15.91 5.30 3.26
C ASN A 264 16.48 5.82 4.57
N GLY A 265 16.87 7.08 4.58
CA GLY A 265 17.43 7.71 5.76
C GLY A 265 17.80 9.15 5.50
N ASP A 266 18.85 9.61 6.16
CA ASP A 266 19.36 10.97 6.01
C ASP A 266 20.88 11.00 6.22
N ALA A 267 21.51 12.06 5.71
CA ALA A 267 22.95 12.32 5.77
C ALA A 267 23.84 11.20 5.19
N PHE A 268 23.34 10.47 4.19
CA PHE A 268 24.17 9.57 3.40
C PHE A 268 25.18 10.34 2.52
N GLY A 269 24.91 11.62 2.24
CA GLY A 269 25.70 12.46 1.34
C GLY A 269 25.41 12.19 -0.14
N SER A 270 25.78 13.14 -1.00
CA SER A 270 25.57 13.04 -2.45
C SER A 270 26.61 12.17 -3.17
N ALA A 271 27.80 11.99 -2.58
CA ALA A 271 28.83 11.12 -3.11
C ALA A 271 28.65 9.69 -2.60
N THR A 272 28.77 8.72 -3.50
CA THR A 272 28.56 7.30 -3.20
C THR A 272 29.51 6.81 -2.11
N GLY A 273 28.93 6.23 -1.06
CA GLY A 273 29.63 5.53 0.00
C GLY A 273 29.59 4.01 -0.19
N SER A 274 29.40 3.27 0.90
CA SER A 274 29.28 1.81 0.91
C SER A 274 28.15 1.34 1.80
N VAL A 275 27.62 0.16 1.50
CA VAL A 275 26.58 -0.50 2.29
C VAL A 275 27.00 -1.90 2.64
N LYS A 276 26.77 -2.31 3.89
CA LYS A 276 26.95 -3.69 4.35
C LYS A 276 25.63 -4.29 4.83
N ILE A 277 25.47 -5.58 4.58
CA ILE A 277 24.43 -6.43 5.15
C ILE A 277 25.13 -7.51 5.96
N GLY A 278 25.04 -7.41 7.28
CA GLY A 278 25.95 -8.08 8.20
C GLY A 278 27.38 -7.62 7.96
N THR A 279 28.23 -8.53 7.50
CA THR A 279 29.63 -8.26 7.16
C THR A 279 29.88 -8.14 5.65
N ALA A 280 28.90 -8.52 4.82
CA ALA A 280 29.05 -8.55 3.37
C ALA A 280 28.77 -7.19 2.75
N ASN A 281 29.59 -6.78 1.77
CA ASN A 281 29.35 -5.56 1.00
C ASN A 281 28.19 -5.79 0.00
N ALA A 282 27.23 -4.88 -0.02
CA ALA A 282 26.15 -4.86 -1.00
C ALA A 282 26.53 -3.96 -2.18
N ALA A 283 26.23 -4.39 -3.41
CA ALA A 283 26.55 -3.60 -4.61
C ALA A 283 25.57 -2.44 -4.75
N VAL A 284 26.07 -1.20 -4.76
CA VAL A 284 25.24 0.00 -4.88
C VAL A 284 24.75 0.15 -6.32
N GLN A 285 23.43 0.27 -6.48
CA GLN A 285 22.76 0.55 -7.75
C GLN A 285 22.40 2.03 -7.89
N PHE A 286 22.02 2.66 -6.77
CA PHE A 286 21.61 4.06 -6.71
C PHE A 286 22.03 4.64 -5.36
N TRP A 287 22.42 5.92 -5.34
CA TRP A 287 22.81 6.62 -4.13
C TRP A 287 22.36 8.09 -4.20
N SER A 288 21.81 8.57 -3.12
CA SER A 288 21.49 9.97 -2.85
C SER A 288 21.64 10.23 -1.35
N ASN A 289 21.38 11.47 -0.91
CA ASN A 289 21.52 11.83 0.51
C ASN A 289 20.54 11.08 1.43
N ASP A 290 19.38 10.68 0.91
CA ASP A 290 18.25 10.14 1.66
C ASP A 290 17.74 8.78 1.15
N GLU A 291 18.13 8.36 -0.06
CA GLU A 291 17.80 7.04 -0.62
C GLU A 291 19.03 6.35 -1.21
N ILE A 292 19.21 5.06 -0.89
CA ILE A 292 20.21 4.17 -1.49
C ILE A 292 19.50 2.90 -1.96
N LYS A 293 19.82 2.43 -3.16
CA LYS A 293 19.40 1.10 -3.63
C LYS A 293 20.61 0.21 -3.80
N VAL A 294 20.55 -0.99 -3.23
CA VAL A 294 21.64 -1.97 -3.30
C VAL A 294 21.14 -3.35 -3.72
N THR A 295 21.99 -4.10 -4.40
CA THR A 295 21.77 -5.53 -4.65
C THR A 295 22.13 -6.32 -3.40
N VAL A 296 21.21 -7.16 -2.92
CA VAL A 296 21.46 -8.12 -1.84
C VAL A 296 22.61 -9.05 -2.28
N PRO A 297 23.72 -9.14 -1.51
CA PRO A 297 24.84 -9.98 -1.87
C PRO A 297 24.48 -11.47 -1.75
N ALA A 298 25.29 -12.32 -2.40
CA ALA A 298 25.26 -13.75 -2.13
C ALA A 298 25.74 -13.99 -0.69
N ALA A 299 24.79 -14.16 0.22
CA ALA A 299 25.01 -14.44 1.63
C ALA A 299 24.13 -15.61 2.06
N THR A 300 24.53 -16.29 3.14
CA THR A 300 23.71 -17.34 3.77
C THR A 300 22.38 -16.75 4.22
N ALA A 301 21.31 -17.54 4.15
CA ALA A 301 20.02 -17.15 4.72
C ALA A 301 20.15 -16.88 6.23
N GLY A 302 19.48 -15.85 6.72
CA GLY A 302 19.62 -15.41 8.10
C GLY A 302 19.17 -13.98 8.34
N SER A 303 19.18 -13.58 9.60
CA SER A 303 18.73 -12.26 10.06
C SER A 303 19.93 -11.32 10.22
N TYR A 304 20.01 -10.24 9.42
CA TYR A 304 21.19 -9.37 9.36
C TYR A 304 20.85 -7.89 9.58
N GLN A 305 21.78 -7.14 10.15
CA GLN A 305 21.69 -5.68 10.17
C GLN A 305 22.32 -5.06 8.94
N VAL A 306 21.80 -3.90 8.53
CA VAL A 306 22.31 -3.08 7.44
C VAL A 306 23.06 -1.89 8.02
N THR A 307 24.20 -1.56 7.43
CA THR A 307 24.99 -0.38 7.80
C THR A 307 25.36 0.40 6.54
N VAL A 308 25.22 1.72 6.60
CA VAL A 308 25.62 2.64 5.53
C VAL A 308 26.83 3.42 6.00
N THR A 309 27.87 3.50 5.18
CA THR A 309 29.02 4.37 5.41
C THR A 309 29.09 5.38 4.29
N ASN A 310 29.03 6.67 4.61
CA ASN A 310 29.10 7.73 3.61
C ASN A 310 30.52 7.88 3.02
N SER A 311 30.67 8.72 2.00
CA SER A 311 31.95 8.93 1.30
C SER A 311 33.06 9.54 2.18
N SER A 312 32.70 10.19 3.31
CA SER A 312 33.67 10.69 4.29
C SER A 312 34.11 9.63 5.30
N GLY A 313 33.61 8.40 5.18
CA GLY A 313 33.97 7.27 6.06
C GLY A 313 33.17 7.21 7.37
N THR A 314 32.15 8.05 7.53
CA THR A 314 31.26 8.02 8.70
C THR A 314 30.21 6.92 8.51
N ALA A 315 30.13 5.99 9.46
CA ALA A 315 29.16 4.89 9.43
C ALA A 315 27.88 5.24 10.22
N SER A 316 26.75 4.74 9.74
CA SER A 316 25.48 4.75 10.46
C SER A 316 25.49 3.74 11.60
N ALA A 317 24.52 3.84 12.50
CA ALA A 317 24.13 2.70 13.32
C ALA A 317 23.60 1.54 12.43
N GLY A 318 23.68 0.31 12.94
CA GLY A 318 23.09 -0.84 12.28
C GLY A 318 21.56 -0.81 12.34
N TYR A 319 20.91 -1.05 11.21
CA TYR A 319 19.45 -1.10 11.06
C TYR A 319 18.98 -2.52 10.76
N GLY A 320 17.93 -3.00 11.43
CA GLY A 320 17.34 -4.30 11.16
C GLY A 320 16.94 -5.06 12.43
N PRO A 321 16.63 -6.36 12.31
CA PRO A 321 17.12 -7.23 11.23
C PRO A 321 16.34 -7.15 9.90
N ILE A 322 17.03 -7.52 8.82
CA ILE A 322 16.50 -7.90 7.51
C ILE A 322 16.75 -9.40 7.34
N ASP A 323 15.70 -10.15 7.00
CA ASP A 323 15.79 -11.59 6.85
C ASP A 323 16.15 -11.94 5.40
N LEU A 324 17.36 -12.48 5.22
CA LEU A 324 17.78 -13.04 3.96
C LEU A 324 17.20 -14.45 3.80
N LEU A 325 16.40 -14.61 2.77
CA LEU A 325 15.72 -15.85 2.43
C LEU A 325 16.66 -16.81 1.69
N SER A 326 16.44 -18.12 1.89
CA SER A 326 17.19 -19.17 1.20
C SER A 326 16.88 -19.27 -0.29
N GLY A 327 15.77 -18.68 -0.73
CA GLY A 327 15.37 -18.64 -2.13
C GLY A 327 13.99 -18.02 -2.36
N SER A 328 13.43 -18.27 -3.55
CA SER A 328 12.05 -17.92 -3.85
C SER A 328 11.09 -18.65 -2.91
N GLN A 329 10.11 -17.92 -2.37
CA GLN A 329 9.15 -18.51 -1.44
C GLN A 329 7.98 -19.12 -2.19
N SER A 330 7.46 -20.22 -1.65
CA SER A 330 6.21 -20.84 -2.04
C SER A 330 5.52 -21.27 -0.76
N SER A 331 4.20 -21.06 -0.67
CA SER A 331 3.47 -21.53 0.50
C SER A 331 3.34 -23.04 0.44
N VAL A 332 3.74 -23.71 1.52
CA VAL A 332 3.64 -25.14 1.69
C VAL A 332 2.88 -25.41 2.97
N ARG A 333 1.79 -26.18 2.90
CA ARG A 333 1.05 -26.63 4.09
C ARG A 333 1.70 -27.90 4.62
N PHE A 334 2.28 -27.84 5.81
CA PHE A 334 2.70 -29.02 6.55
C PHE A 334 1.53 -29.57 7.35
N LEU A 335 1.11 -30.80 7.05
CA LEU A 335 0.09 -31.51 7.82
C LEU A 335 0.77 -32.63 8.62
N ILE A 336 0.70 -32.54 9.95
CA ILE A 336 1.26 -33.56 10.85
C ILE A 336 0.09 -34.21 11.59
N ASN A 337 -0.22 -35.45 11.23
CA ASN A 337 -1.26 -36.22 11.90
C ASN A 337 -0.69 -36.85 13.19
N ASN A 338 -1.52 -37.00 14.22
CA ASN A 338 -1.17 -37.65 15.49
C ASN A 338 -0.04 -36.98 16.30
N ALA A 339 0.16 -35.67 16.15
CA ALA A 339 1.12 -34.92 16.96
C ALA A 339 0.40 -34.26 18.16
N TYR A 340 0.78 -34.63 19.38
CA TYR A 340 0.06 -34.17 20.56
C TYR A 340 0.54 -32.83 21.13
N THR A 341 1.79 -32.38 20.92
CA THR A 341 2.28 -31.02 21.32
C THR A 341 3.69 -30.67 20.77
N SER A 342 4.18 -31.29 19.70
CA SER A 342 5.60 -31.16 19.32
C SER A 342 5.90 -29.97 18.40
N PRO A 343 6.90 -29.11 18.72
CA PRO A 343 7.33 -28.04 17.82
C PRO A 343 8.00 -28.61 16.56
N ALA A 344 7.68 -28.05 15.39
CA ALA A 344 8.30 -28.42 14.12
C ALA A 344 9.43 -27.43 13.77
N VAL A 345 10.61 -27.97 13.44
CA VAL A 345 11.75 -27.22 12.90
C VAL A 345 12.28 -27.94 11.66
N GLY A 346 12.96 -27.20 10.80
CA GLY A 346 13.58 -27.72 9.60
C GLY A 346 14.98 -27.16 9.34
N ASN A 347 15.58 -27.61 8.26
CA ASN A 347 16.98 -27.34 7.89
C ASN A 347 17.25 -25.97 7.28
N THR A 348 16.22 -25.16 7.01
CA THR A 348 16.37 -23.83 6.41
C THR A 348 16.09 -22.75 7.45
N GLU A 349 16.52 -21.51 7.17
CA GLU A 349 16.24 -20.37 8.06
C GLU A 349 14.73 -20.16 8.20
N GLU A 350 13.97 -20.32 7.12
CA GLU A 350 12.51 -20.24 7.13
C GLU A 350 11.84 -21.33 7.96
N LEU A 351 12.56 -22.41 8.31
CA LEU A 351 12.09 -23.46 9.22
C LEU A 351 12.85 -23.49 10.55
N GLY A 352 13.61 -22.43 10.85
CA GLY A 352 14.29 -22.24 12.14
C GLY A 352 15.65 -22.90 12.28
N ASN A 353 16.25 -23.44 11.20
CA ASN A 353 17.61 -24.01 11.20
C ASN A 353 17.85 -25.03 12.33
N TRP A 354 16.92 -25.96 12.50
CA TRP A 354 16.89 -26.97 13.58
C TRP A 354 16.84 -26.42 15.00
N ASN A 355 16.70 -25.11 15.18
CA ASN A 355 16.65 -24.47 16.48
C ASN A 355 15.20 -24.22 16.90
N THR A 356 14.76 -24.88 17.96
CA THR A 356 13.39 -24.76 18.47
C THR A 356 13.07 -23.37 19.02
N ALA A 357 14.07 -22.54 19.33
CA ALA A 357 13.88 -21.13 19.68
C ALA A 357 13.49 -20.25 18.48
N ASN A 358 13.70 -20.72 17.25
CA ASN A 358 13.49 -19.94 16.02
C ASN A 358 12.15 -20.23 15.31
N ILE A 359 11.30 -21.09 15.88
CA ILE A 359 10.02 -21.56 15.32
C ILE A 359 9.02 -20.41 15.02
N CYS A 360 9.22 -19.24 15.63
CA CYS A 360 8.33 -18.08 15.51
C CYS A 360 8.70 -17.05 14.42
N ARG A 361 9.70 -17.29 13.57
CA ARG A 361 10.21 -16.25 12.65
C ARG A 361 9.52 -16.18 11.27
N SER A 362 8.97 -17.29 10.76
CA SER A 362 8.43 -17.35 9.39
C SER A 362 6.92 -17.58 9.28
N ALA A 363 6.27 -18.02 10.37
CA ALA A 363 4.82 -18.05 10.47
C ALA A 363 4.39 -16.81 11.26
N GLY A 364 3.60 -15.93 10.64
CA GLY A 364 3.03 -14.75 11.28
C GLY A 364 2.62 -15.04 12.73
N LYS A 365 3.06 -14.17 13.65
CA LYS A 365 2.88 -14.28 15.10
C LYS A 365 1.49 -14.82 15.48
N LYS A 366 1.43 -16.10 15.86
CA LYS A 366 0.62 -16.71 16.93
C LYS A 366 0.45 -18.20 16.65
N HIS A 367 1.29 -19.04 17.24
CA HIS A 367 0.82 -20.30 17.82
C HIS A 367 1.70 -20.65 19.03
N LEU A 368 1.06 -20.74 20.20
CA LEU A 368 1.66 -21.15 21.45
C LEU A 368 2.00 -22.65 21.37
N TRP A 369 3.27 -22.98 21.18
CA TRP A 369 3.74 -24.36 21.32
C TRP A 369 4.66 -24.43 22.54
N LYS A 370 4.18 -25.05 23.63
CA LYS A 370 5.01 -25.36 24.81
C LYS A 370 5.95 -26.53 24.49
N PRO A 371 7.13 -26.62 25.13
CA PRO A 371 8.18 -27.54 24.71
C PRO A 371 7.91 -28.98 25.17
N SER A 372 7.88 -29.93 24.23
CA SER A 372 8.59 -31.22 24.36
C SER A 372 8.51 -32.07 23.08
N THR A 373 9.67 -32.61 22.69
CA THR A 373 9.98 -33.52 21.57
C THR A 373 9.92 -32.93 20.16
N LEU A 374 11.00 -33.09 19.38
CA LEU A 374 11.21 -32.51 18.04
C LEU A 374 10.58 -33.35 16.93
N ILE A 375 9.95 -32.69 15.96
CA ILE A 375 9.66 -33.27 14.64
C ILE A 375 10.59 -32.61 13.62
N SER A 376 11.36 -33.44 12.90
CA SER A 376 12.37 -32.99 11.93
C SER A 376 11.79 -32.97 10.51
N LEU A 377 11.75 -31.80 9.88
CA LEU A 377 11.34 -31.63 8.47
C LEU A 377 12.56 -31.27 7.61
N SER A 378 12.92 -32.10 6.64
CA SER A 378 13.96 -31.78 5.66
C SER A 378 13.32 -31.49 4.31
N LEU A 379 13.43 -30.25 3.85
CA LEU A 379 13.20 -29.92 2.44
C LEU A 379 14.53 -30.08 1.70
N ARG A 380 14.61 -31.06 0.81
CA ARG A 380 15.65 -31.14 -0.21
C ARG A 380 15.13 -30.45 -1.47
N SER A 381 15.90 -29.50 -1.99
CA SER A 381 15.74 -28.99 -3.35
C SER A 381 15.75 -30.17 -4.33
N ALA A 382 14.62 -30.45 -4.97
CA ALA A 382 14.57 -31.36 -6.12
C ALA A 382 15.10 -30.62 -7.36
N ASN A 383 16.42 -30.47 -7.45
CA ASN A 383 17.07 -30.20 -8.73
C ASN A 383 17.93 -31.42 -9.05
N GLY A 384 17.45 -32.24 -9.98
CA GLY A 384 18.07 -33.49 -10.38
C GLY A 384 17.42 -34.09 -11.63
N SER A 385 17.41 -33.33 -12.72
CA SER A 385 17.76 -33.75 -14.10
C SER A 385 17.49 -32.60 -15.07
#